data_AF-A0A9E0IJI4-F1
#
_entry.id   AF-A0A9E0IJI4-F1
#
_cell.length_a   1.000
_cell.length_b   1.000
_cell.length_c   1.000
_cell.angle_alpha   90.00
_cell.angle_beta   90.00
_cell.angle_gamma   90.00
#
_symmetry.space_group_name_H-M   'P 1'
#
loop_
_entity.id
_entity.type
_entity.pdbx_description
1 polymer ?
#
loop_
_entity_poly.entity_id
_entity_poly.type
_entity_poly.pdbx_seq_one_letter_code
_entity_poly.pdbx_strand_id
1 'polypeptide(L)'
;MPRLLLDERLGDDGAPVRTYLLATSDGSDGAGVARVELTGDDGVGGHLPAAAVATVMARYGRAVETDAALVSTGDELVLIGGTLRRVRFRAVVDADGRDWLTWTAGSAEPVAALATQVHAALRFLLR
;
A
#
# COMPACT_ATOMS: atom_id res chain seq x y z
N MET A 1 -7.67 7.66 -12.29
CA MET A 1 -6.39 7.70 -11.55
C MET A 1 -6.19 6.34 -10.89
N PRO A 2 -5.00 5.74 -10.97
CA PRO A 2 -4.75 4.45 -10.33
C PRO A 2 -4.84 4.62 -8.81
N ARG A 3 -5.49 3.66 -8.15
CA ARG A 3 -5.71 3.62 -6.70
C ARG A 3 -5.40 2.24 -6.16
N LEU A 4 -4.99 2.18 -4.91
CA LEU A 4 -4.67 0.93 -4.21
C LEU A 4 -5.32 0.93 -2.83
N LEU A 5 -6.04 -0.15 -2.50
CA LEU A 5 -6.66 -0.30 -1.18
C LEU A 5 -5.58 -0.63 -0.13
N LEU A 6 -5.55 0.15 0.95
CA LEU A 6 -4.64 -0.06 2.08
C LEU A 6 -5.33 -0.77 3.25
N ASP A 7 -6.61 -0.46 3.48
CA ASP A 7 -7.37 -1.00 4.62
C ASP A 7 -8.87 -1.03 4.30
N GLU A 8 -9.55 -2.05 4.82
CA GLU A 8 -11.01 -2.16 4.84
C GLU A 8 -11.41 -2.74 6.20
N ARG A 9 -12.29 -2.03 6.90
CA ARG A 9 -12.82 -2.42 8.21
C ARG A 9 -14.31 -2.12 8.28
N LEU A 10 -15.01 -2.69 9.27
CA LEU A 10 -16.39 -2.32 9.54
C LEU A 10 -16.43 -1.04 10.39
N GLY A 11 -17.27 -0.10 9.99
CA GLY A 11 -17.63 1.08 10.78
C GLY A 11 -18.66 0.75 11.86
N ASP A 12 -19.00 1.76 12.67
CA ASP A 12 -19.92 1.60 13.81
C ASP A 12 -21.35 1.23 13.37
N ASP A 13 -21.72 1.57 12.13
CA ASP A 13 -22.98 1.23 11.48
C ASP A 13 -22.95 -0.14 10.76
N GLY A 14 -21.82 -0.86 10.84
CA GLY A 14 -21.58 -2.10 10.11
C GLY A 14 -21.32 -1.91 8.61
N ALA A 15 -21.23 -0.68 8.11
CA ALA A 15 -20.83 -0.42 6.74
C ALA A 15 -19.30 -0.56 6.60
N PRO A 16 -18.78 -1.01 5.44
CA PRO A 16 -17.34 -1.04 5.22
C PRO A 16 -16.78 0.37 5.08
N VAL A 17 -15.75 0.67 5.87
CA VAL A 17 -14.92 1.87 5.82
C VAL A 17 -13.59 1.50 5.18
N ARG A 18 -13.29 2.13 4.04
CA ARG A 18 -12.08 1.85 3.27
C ARG A 18 -11.10 2.99 3.33
N THR A 19 -9.83 2.67 3.12
CA THR A 19 -8.80 3.67 2.89
C THR A 19 -7.97 3.29 1.67
N TYR A 20 -7.83 4.26 0.77
CA TYR A 20 -7.11 4.12 -0.48
C TYR A 20 -5.88 5.02 -0.51
N LEU A 21 -4.89 4.59 -1.26
CA LEU A 21 -3.79 5.42 -1.74
C LEU A 21 -4.02 5.71 -3.23
N LEU A 22 -3.95 6.96 -3.64
CA LEU A 22 -4.14 7.40 -5.02
C LEU A 22 -2.86 8.04 -5.53
N ALA A 23 -2.51 7.72 -6.77
CA ALA A 23 -1.43 8.42 -7.45
C ALA A 23 -1.96 9.76 -7.97
N THR A 24 -1.35 10.86 -7.54
CA THR A 24 -1.67 12.20 -8.07
C THR A 24 -1.01 12.41 -9.43
N SER A 25 -1.65 13.21 -10.30
CA SER A 25 -1.25 13.42 -11.69
C SER A 25 0.03 14.25 -11.90
N ASP A 26 0.82 14.50 -10.86
CA ASP A 26 2.00 15.37 -10.91
C ASP A 26 3.25 14.70 -11.53
N GLY A 27 3.09 13.57 -12.23
CA GLY A 27 4.18 12.84 -12.88
C GLY A 27 4.15 13.01 -14.40
N SER A 28 4.88 14.00 -14.91
CA SER A 28 5.27 14.07 -16.32
C SER A 28 6.50 13.18 -16.56
N ASP A 29 6.48 12.40 -17.64
CA ASP A 29 7.62 11.67 -18.24
C ASP A 29 8.05 10.32 -17.63
N GLY A 30 7.10 9.45 -17.26
CA GLY A 30 7.38 8.01 -17.08
C GLY A 30 8.23 7.63 -15.86
N ALA A 31 8.62 8.61 -15.03
CA ALA A 31 9.42 8.42 -13.83
C ALA A 31 8.60 7.99 -12.58
N GLY A 32 7.30 7.71 -12.75
CA GLY A 32 6.37 7.41 -11.65
C GLY A 32 5.83 8.66 -10.96
N VAL A 33 4.95 8.45 -9.99
CA VAL A 33 4.24 9.53 -9.30
C VAL A 33 5.01 10.04 -8.08
N ALA A 34 5.19 11.36 -7.98
CA ALA A 34 5.96 12.00 -6.90
C ALA A 34 5.14 12.25 -5.61
N ARG A 35 3.82 12.35 -5.73
CA ARG A 35 2.91 12.60 -4.59
C ARG A 35 1.74 11.63 -4.63
N VAL A 36 1.34 11.16 -3.46
CA VAL A 36 0.17 10.31 -3.30
C VAL A 36 -0.85 11.01 -2.43
N GLU A 37 -2.12 10.71 -2.66
CA GLU A 37 -3.23 11.13 -1.83
C GLU A 37 -3.74 9.93 -1.04
N LEU A 38 -3.83 10.05 0.27
CA LEU A 38 -4.53 9.10 1.12
C LEU A 38 -5.98 9.57 1.23
N THR A 39 -6.94 8.68 0.96
CA THR A 39 -8.37 8.98 1.09
C THR A 39 -9.07 7.88 1.89
N GLY A 40 -9.61 8.23 3.04
CA GLY A 40 -10.46 7.36 3.85
C GLY A 40 -11.94 7.70 3.70
N ASP A 41 -12.81 6.69 3.67
CA ASP A 41 -14.26 6.85 3.74
C ASP A 41 -14.71 7.54 5.05
N ASP A 42 -13.85 7.52 6.07
CA ASP A 42 -14.03 8.22 7.35
C ASP A 42 -13.69 9.73 7.29
N GLY A 43 -13.49 10.27 6.10
CA GLY A 43 -13.21 11.68 5.85
C GLY A 43 -11.77 12.10 6.17
N VAL A 44 -10.92 11.20 6.67
CA VAL A 44 -9.51 11.49 6.87
C VAL A 44 -8.74 11.22 5.60
N GLY A 45 -8.03 12.24 5.14
CA GLY A 45 -7.20 12.15 3.96
C GLY A 45 -6.19 13.28 3.88
N GLY A 46 -5.29 13.20 2.91
CA GLY A 46 -4.28 14.22 2.69
C GLY A 46 -3.18 13.75 1.75
N HIS A 47 -2.28 14.66 1.42
CA HIS A 47 -1.22 14.40 0.46
C HIS A 47 0.10 14.06 1.15
N LEU A 48 0.77 13.03 0.67
CA LEU A 48 2.09 12.61 1.13
C LEU A 48 3.06 12.57 -0.06
N PRO A 49 4.36 12.86 0.14
CA PRO A 49 5.36 12.55 -0.86
C PRO A 49 5.47 11.03 -1.05
N ALA A 50 5.70 10.56 -2.26
CA ALA A 50 5.93 9.14 -2.54
C ALA A 50 7.11 8.56 -1.73
N ALA A 51 8.11 9.39 -1.40
CA ALA A 51 9.20 9.01 -0.51
C ALA A 51 8.72 8.58 0.90
N ALA A 52 7.58 9.09 1.38
CA ALA A 52 6.98 8.62 2.64
C ALA A 52 6.53 7.16 2.54
N VAL A 53 5.96 6.76 1.40
CA VAL A 53 5.58 5.35 1.14
C VAL A 53 6.82 4.47 1.15
N ALA A 54 7.88 4.85 0.41
CA ALA A 54 9.14 4.12 0.40
C ALA A 54 9.74 3.99 1.81
N THR A 55 9.70 5.06 2.61
CA THR A 55 10.20 5.06 4.01
C THR A 55 9.39 4.13 4.92
N VAL A 56 8.06 4.15 4.80
CA VAL A 56 7.18 3.26 5.57
C VAL A 56 7.42 1.81 5.18
N MET A 57 7.54 1.52 3.89
CA MET A 57 7.84 0.18 3.39
C MET A 57 9.23 -0.29 3.83
N ALA A 58 10.25 0.57 3.82
CA ALA A 58 11.58 0.22 4.33
C ALA A 58 11.59 -0.05 5.84
N ARG A 59 10.77 0.67 6.61
CA ARG A 59 10.68 0.53 8.07
C ARG A 59 9.97 -0.75 8.50
N TYR A 60 8.83 -1.04 7.88
CA TYR A 60 7.94 -2.15 8.28
C TYR A 60 8.04 -3.37 7.40
N GLY A 61 8.60 -3.22 6.21
CA GLY A 61 8.83 -4.30 5.27
C GLY A 61 9.79 -5.35 5.80
N ARG A 62 9.57 -6.58 5.36
CA ARG A 62 10.48 -7.71 5.49
C ARG A 62 10.70 -8.33 4.11
N ALA A 63 11.85 -8.95 3.90
CA ALA A 63 12.12 -9.67 2.67
C ALA A 63 11.00 -10.70 2.42
N VAL A 64 10.57 -10.81 1.17
CA VAL A 64 9.58 -11.81 0.78
C VAL A 64 10.28 -13.16 0.75
N GLU A 65 9.89 -14.10 1.62
CA GLU A 65 10.38 -15.47 1.51
C GLU A 65 9.99 -16.04 0.15
N THR A 66 10.96 -16.59 -0.58
CA THR A 66 10.78 -17.07 -1.97
C THR A 66 9.70 -18.15 -2.12
N ASP A 67 9.34 -18.82 -1.03
CA ASP A 67 8.33 -19.90 -0.97
C ASP A 67 6.94 -19.40 -0.50
N ALA A 68 6.80 -18.10 -0.21
CA ALA A 68 5.53 -17.49 0.11
C ALA A 68 4.64 -17.41 -1.14
N ALA A 69 3.47 -18.07 -1.11
CA ALA A 69 2.46 -17.96 -2.17
C ALA A 69 1.76 -16.59 -2.13
N LEU A 70 2.47 -15.54 -2.56
CA LEU A 70 1.89 -14.21 -2.77
C LEU A 70 1.13 -14.19 -4.09
N VAL A 71 -0.17 -13.91 -4.02
CA VAL A 71 -1.02 -13.77 -5.19
C VAL A 71 -1.30 -12.29 -5.40
N SER A 72 -0.95 -11.77 -6.58
CA SER A 72 -1.28 -10.41 -6.97
C SER A 72 -2.80 -10.21 -7.00
N THR A 73 -3.26 -9.08 -6.44
CA THR A 73 -4.67 -8.67 -6.54
C THR A 73 -4.97 -7.90 -7.82
N GLY A 74 -3.94 -7.51 -8.58
CA GLY A 74 -4.06 -6.64 -9.76
C GLY A 74 -3.94 -5.14 -9.44
N ASP A 75 -4.03 -4.75 -8.17
CA ASP A 75 -3.87 -3.35 -7.74
C ASP A 75 -2.39 -2.97 -7.60
N GLU A 76 -1.92 -2.00 -8.38
CA GLU A 76 -0.57 -1.44 -8.28
C GLU A 76 -0.51 0.09 -8.43
N LEU A 77 0.50 0.69 -7.80
CA LEU A 77 0.87 2.09 -7.95
C LEU A 77 2.35 2.18 -8.31
N VAL A 78 2.64 2.81 -9.45
CA VAL A 78 4.00 3.14 -9.87
C VAL A 78 4.36 4.52 -9.31
N LEU A 79 5.21 4.54 -8.30
CA LEU A 79 5.65 5.74 -7.62
C LEU A 79 7.09 6.07 -8.03
N ILE A 80 7.51 7.32 -7.80
CA ILE A 80 8.93 7.63 -7.93
C ILE A 80 9.71 6.79 -6.91
N GLY A 81 10.71 6.07 -7.41
CA GLY A 81 11.56 5.17 -6.61
C GLY A 81 11.06 3.74 -6.44
N GLY A 82 9.85 3.38 -6.91
CA GLY A 82 9.41 1.99 -6.88
C GLY A 82 7.93 1.74 -7.14
N THR A 83 7.56 0.47 -7.19
CA THR A 83 6.18 0.02 -7.39
C THR A 83 5.63 -0.54 -6.09
N LEU A 84 4.47 -0.02 -5.68
CA LEU A 84 3.67 -0.56 -4.58
C LEU A 84 2.59 -1.47 -5.15
N ARG A 85 2.44 -2.69 -4.65
CA ARG A 85 1.38 -3.62 -5.09
C ARG A 85 0.65 -4.21 -3.91
N ARG A 86 -0.65 -4.44 -4.07
CA ARG A 86 -1.41 -5.23 -3.10
C ARG A 86 -1.37 -6.70 -3.50
N VAL A 87 -1.01 -7.53 -2.53
CA VAL A 87 -0.95 -8.98 -2.68
C VAL A 87 -1.73 -9.63 -1.55
N ARG A 88 -2.23 -10.83 -1.80
CA ARG A 88 -2.79 -11.70 -0.77
C ARG A 88 -1.83 -12.84 -0.50
N PHE A 89 -1.59 -13.12 0.77
CA PHE A 89 -0.84 -14.29 1.17
C PHE A 89 -1.77 -15.49 1.19
N ARG A 90 -1.50 -16.50 0.36
CA ARG A 90 -2.29 -17.73 0.33
C ARG A 90 -1.65 -18.75 1.26
N ALA A 91 -2.05 -18.75 2.54
CA ALA A 91 -1.67 -19.82 3.46
C ALA A 91 -2.41 -21.13 3.11
N VAL A 92 -1.79 -22.28 3.40
CA VAL A 92 -2.40 -23.63 3.24
C VAL A 92 -3.66 -23.77 4.11
N VAL A 93 -3.75 -23.00 5.19
CA VAL A 93 -4.94 -22.86 6.03
C VAL A 93 -5.22 -21.37 6.13
N ASP A 94 -6.14 -20.88 5.29
CA ASP A 94 -6.47 -19.46 5.11
C ASP A 94 -7.35 -18.94 6.26
N ALA A 95 -6.86 -19.04 7.50
CA ALA A 95 -7.53 -18.50 8.68
C ALA A 95 -7.29 -16.99 8.86
N ASP A 96 -6.28 -16.46 8.18
CA ASP A 96 -5.78 -15.09 8.31
C ASP A 96 -5.57 -14.53 6.89
N GLY A 97 -6.67 -14.27 6.18
CA GLY A 97 -6.71 -13.65 4.84
C GLY A 97 -6.21 -12.20 4.84
N ARG A 98 -5.01 -11.97 5.37
CA ARG A 98 -4.42 -10.65 5.58
C ARG A 98 -3.99 -10.09 4.23
N ASP A 99 -4.36 -8.84 4.00
CA ASP A 99 -3.84 -8.06 2.87
C ASP A 99 -2.42 -7.59 3.16
N TRP A 100 -1.54 -7.80 2.18
CA TRP A 100 -0.15 -7.39 2.23
C TRP A 100 0.13 -6.39 1.11
N LEU A 101 1.14 -5.56 1.32
CA LEU A 101 1.69 -4.68 0.32
C LEU A 101 3.12 -5.10 0.03
N THR A 102 3.48 -5.18 -1.25
CA THR A 102 4.87 -5.33 -1.69
C THR A 102 5.40 -4.03 -2.25
N TRP A 103 6.67 -3.76 -1.96
CA TRP A 103 7.41 -2.62 -2.51
C TRP A 103 8.65 -3.12 -3.23
N THR A 104 8.76 -2.73 -4.50
CA THR A 104 9.91 -3.07 -5.36
C THR A 104 10.58 -1.79 -5.83
N ALA A 105 11.85 -1.59 -5.47
CA ALA A 105 12.65 -0.44 -5.87
C ALA A 105 13.80 -0.86 -6.78
N GLY A 106 13.66 -0.62 -8.09
CA GLY A 106 14.68 -1.01 -9.08
C GLY A 106 14.95 -2.52 -9.08
N SER A 107 16.22 -2.91 -8.93
CA SER A 107 16.65 -4.32 -8.83
C SER A 107 16.80 -4.82 -7.38
N ALA A 108 16.38 -4.04 -6.39
CA ALA A 108 16.42 -4.47 -4.99
C ALA A 108 15.41 -5.61 -4.73
N GLU A 109 15.71 -6.42 -3.73
CA GLU A 109 14.79 -7.47 -3.28
C GLU A 109 13.47 -6.84 -2.81
N PRO A 110 12.31 -7.34 -3.28
CA PRO A 110 11.02 -6.84 -2.83
C PRO A 110 10.83 -7.04 -1.32
N VAL A 111 10.23 -6.05 -0.67
CA VAL A 111 9.80 -6.16 0.72
C VAL A 111 8.29 -6.23 0.82
N ALA A 112 7.76 -7.01 1.76
CA ALA A 112 6.35 -7.08 2.08
C ALA A 112 6.06 -6.56 3.49
N ALA A 113 4.95 -5.85 3.63
CA ALA A 113 4.42 -5.38 4.92
C ALA A 113 2.91 -5.59 4.98
N LEU A 114 2.35 -5.75 6.17
CA LEU A 114 0.90 -5.82 6.37
C LEU A 114 0.26 -4.50 5.94
N ALA A 115 -0.80 -4.57 5.13
CA ALA A 115 -1.45 -3.38 4.59
C ALA A 115 -2.01 -2.47 5.70
N THR A 116 -2.56 -3.06 6.76
CA THR A 116 -3.05 -2.36 7.96
C THR A 116 -1.95 -1.59 8.70
N GLN A 117 -0.73 -2.13 8.76
CA GLN A 117 0.42 -1.49 9.40
C GLN A 117 0.92 -0.30 8.57
N VAL A 118 0.99 -0.47 7.25
CA VAL A 118 1.33 0.61 6.31
C VAL A 118 0.28 1.71 6.35
N HIS A 119 -1.01 1.35 6.35
CA HIS A 119 -2.12 2.28 6.53
C HIS A 119 -1.91 3.14 7.78
N ALA A 120 -1.69 2.51 8.94
CA ALA A 120 -1.59 3.22 10.21
C ALA A 120 -0.41 4.19 10.22
N ALA A 121 0.73 3.76 9.66
CA ALA A 121 1.92 4.59 9.54
C ALA A 121 1.71 5.79 8.61
N LEU A 122 1.14 5.59 7.42
CA LEU A 122 0.87 6.69 6.48
C LEU A 122 -0.13 7.70 7.07
N ARG A 123 -1.18 7.21 7.73
CA ARG A 123 -2.16 8.06 8.40
C ARG A 123 -1.55 8.87 9.54
N PHE A 124 -0.58 8.32 10.26
CA PHE A 124 0.15 9.06 11.29
C PHE A 124 0.96 10.24 10.72
N LEU A 125 1.51 10.09 9.51
CA LEU A 125 2.29 11.14 8.83
C LEU A 125 1.45 12.31 8.29
N LEU A 126 0.12 12.20 8.32
CA LEU A 126 -0.80 13.29 7.95
C LEU A 126 -1.11 14.26 9.12
N ARG A 127 -0.61 13.97 10.31
CA ARG A 127 -0.78 14.81 11.51
C ARG A 127 0.36 15.80 11.65
#